data_AF-A0A0A5GCN7-F1
#
_entry.id   AF-A0A0A5GCN7-F1
#
_cell.length_a   1.000
_cell.length_b   1.000
_cell.length_c   1.000
_cell.angle_alpha   90.00
_cell.angle_beta   90.00
_cell.angle_gamma   90.00
#
_symmetry.space_group_name_H-M   'P 1'
#
loop_
_entity.id
_entity.type
_entity.pdbx_description
1 polymer ?
#
loop_
_entity_poly.entity_id
_entity_poly.type
_entity_poly.pdbx_seq_one_letter_code
_entity_poly.pdbx_strand_id
1 'polypeptide(L)'
;MQPDIWTEQLLYTVTEICISAVAISIILLLYRAIKGPTNPDRAVALDTIGINLMALAGLIAIYLVTTKLNDVILLIGILLFIGTIAIAKFLEKGVIIERDVD
;
A
#
# COMPACT_ATOMS: atom_id res chain seq x y z
N MET A 1 1.93 6.42 33.46
CA MET A 1 3.34 6.68 33.12
C MET A 1 3.32 7.86 32.15
N GLN A 2 3.80 9.04 32.53
CA GLN A 2 3.99 10.10 31.52
C GLN A 2 5.04 9.60 30.52
N PRO A 3 4.81 9.70 29.20
CA PRO A 3 5.84 9.39 28.23
C PRO A 3 7.02 10.31 28.50
N ASP A 4 8.20 9.72 28.63
CA ASP A 4 9.44 10.44 28.76
C ASP A 4 9.71 11.22 27.46
N ILE A 5 10.24 12.44 27.56
CA ILE A 5 10.47 13.34 26.42
C ILE A 5 11.27 12.65 25.29
N TRP A 6 12.13 11.70 25.66
CA TRP A 6 12.96 10.93 24.73
C TRP A 6 12.15 9.97 23.86
N THR A 7 11.09 9.33 24.39
CA THR A 7 10.26 8.41 23.60
C THR A 7 9.44 9.14 22.55
N GLU A 8 8.86 10.29 22.90
CA GLU A 8 8.12 11.15 21.96
C GLU A 8 9.04 11.62 20.82
N GLN A 9 10.23 12.13 21.14
CA GLN A 9 11.20 12.56 20.12
C GLN A 9 11.64 11.42 19.20
N LEU A 10 11.85 10.23 19.76
CA LEU A 10 12.21 9.05 18.98
C LEU A 10 11.08 8.65 18.03
N LEU A 11 9.83 8.66 18.51
CA LEU A 11 8.65 8.36 17.71
C LEU A 11 8.51 9.29 16.50
N TYR A 12 8.62 10.61 16.72
CA TYR A 12 8.56 11.59 15.62
C TYR A 12 9.68 11.37 14.60
N THR A 13 10.93 11.24 15.07
CA THR A 13 12.09 11.05 14.19
C THR A 13 11.97 9.79 13.34
N VAL A 14 11.58 8.66 13.95
CA VAL A 14 11.40 7.38 13.24
C VAL A 14 10.26 7.48 12.25
N THR A 15 9.14 8.12 12.60
CA THR A 15 7.97 8.27 11.72
C THR A 15 8.32 9.08 10.48
N GLU A 16 9.07 10.19 10.61
CA GLU A 16 9.52 10.99 9.47
C GLU A 16 10.46 10.21 8.54
N ILE A 17 11.41 9.45 9.11
CA ILE A 17 12.31 8.58 8.33
C ILE A 17 11.49 7.55 7.55
N CYS A 18 10.54 6.88 8.21
CA CYS A 18 9.65 5.91 7.56
C CYS A 18 8.83 6.54 6.42
N ILE A 19 8.25 7.73 6.64
CA ILE A 19 7.47 8.44 5.60
C ILE A 19 8.36 8.74 4.39
N SER A 20 9.58 9.23 4.61
CA SER A 20 10.52 9.53 3.53
C SER A 20 10.92 8.27 2.74
N ALA A 21 11.17 7.16 3.44
CA ALA A 21 11.51 5.88 2.81
C ALA A 21 10.35 5.31 1.99
N VAL A 22 9.12 5.38 2.51
CA VAL A 22 7.91 4.96 1.79
C VAL A 22 7.66 5.83 0.57
N ALA A 23 7.86 7.15 0.67
CA ALA A 23 7.74 8.06 -0.47
C ALA A 23 8.73 7.70 -1.60
N ILE A 24 10.00 7.42 -1.26
CA ILE A 24 11.00 6.95 -2.23
C ILE A 24 10.59 5.60 -2.85
N SER A 25 10.11 4.67 -2.02
CA SER A 25 9.61 3.37 -2.48
C SER A 25 8.48 3.51 -3.50
N ILE A 26 7.51 4.40 -3.26
CA ILE A 26 6.41 4.69 -4.19
C ILE A 26 6.94 5.23 -5.52
N ILE A 27 7.93 6.13 -5.50
CA ILE A 27 8.52 6.69 -6.73
C ILE A 27 9.20 5.57 -7.55
N LEU A 28 9.95 4.69 -6.91
CA LEU A 28 10.61 3.55 -7.57
C LEU A 28 9.59 2.57 -8.15
N LEU A 29 8.49 2.31 -7.43
CA LEU A 29 7.42 1.43 -7.91
C LEU A 29 6.61 2.06 -9.03
N LEU A 30 6.38 3.38 -9.01
CA LEU A 30 5.76 4.10 -10.12
C LEU A 30 6.59 3.97 -11.39
N TYR A 31 7.92 4.10 -11.28
CA TYR A 31 8.82 3.85 -12.40
C TYR A 31 8.67 2.42 -12.94
N ARG A 32 8.62 1.41 -12.06
CA ARG A 32 8.43 0.00 -12.45
C ARG A 32 7.03 -0.27 -13.04
N ALA A 33 5.98 0.37 -12.53
CA ALA A 33 4.63 0.21 -13.04
C ALA A 33 4.49 0.76 -14.48
N ILE A 34 5.26 1.80 -14.84
CA ILE A 34 5.25 2.39 -16.18
C ILE A 34 6.17 1.63 -17.14
N LYS A 35 7.43 1.37 -16.74
CA LYS A 35 8.45 0.73 -17.59
C LYS A 35 8.58 -0.78 -17.42
N GLY A 36 7.70 -1.42 -16.65
CA GLY A 36 7.74 -2.86 -16.41
C GLY A 36 7.70 -3.66 -17.72
N PRO A 37 8.59 -4.65 -17.91
CA PRO A 37 8.73 -5.37 -19.19
C PRO A 37 7.55 -6.30 -19.50
N THR A 38 6.83 -6.76 -18.48
CA THR A 38 5.71 -7.69 -18.62
C THR A 38 4.46 -7.14 -17.94
N ASN A 39 3.27 -7.47 -18.47
CA ASN A 39 1.99 -7.07 -17.87
C ASN A 39 1.83 -7.56 -16.40
N PRO A 40 2.22 -8.80 -16.04
CA PRO A 40 2.24 -9.23 -14.64
C PRO A 40 3.12 -8.36 -13.74
N ASP A 41 4.32 -7.96 -14.20
CA ASP A 41 5.23 -7.14 -13.40
C ASP A 41 4.64 -5.77 -13.07
N ARG A 42 3.95 -5.16 -14.06
CA ARG A 42 3.25 -3.89 -13.88
C ARG A 42 2.06 -4.01 -12.91
N ALA A 43 1.33 -5.13 -12.98
CA ALA A 43 0.19 -5.39 -12.09
C ALA A 43 0.64 -5.59 -10.64
N VAL A 44 1.71 -6.36 -10.41
CA VAL A 44 2.30 -6.55 -9.07
C VAL A 44 2.90 -5.24 -8.54
N ALA A 45 3.54 -4.44 -9.39
CA ALA A 45 4.04 -3.13 -9.00
C ALA A 45 2.89 -2.21 -8.53
N LEU A 46 1.75 -2.23 -9.22
CA LEU A 46 0.56 -1.45 -8.83
C LEU A 46 -0.02 -1.91 -7.47
N ASP A 47 -0.09 -3.21 -7.25
CA ASP A 47 -0.51 -3.80 -5.97
C ASP A 47 0.42 -3.35 -4.81
N THR A 48 1.73 -3.37 -5.06
CA THR A 48 2.74 -2.93 -4.09
C THR A 48 2.67 -1.42 -3.80
N ILE A 49 2.31 -0.58 -4.79
CA ILE A 49 2.05 0.85 -4.57
C ILE A 49 0.90 1.02 -3.57
N GLY A 50 -0.15 0.22 -3.70
CA GLY A 50 -1.27 0.23 -2.79
C GLY A 50 -0.87 -0.11 -1.34
N ILE A 51 -0.04 -1.13 -1.15
CA ILE A 51 0.47 -1.49 0.19
C ILE A 51 1.29 -0.34 0.79
N ASN A 52 2.11 0.34 -0.02
CA ASN A 52 2.82 1.53 0.44
C ASN A 52 1.88 2.70 0.79
N LEU A 53 0.78 2.88 0.05
CA LEU A 53 -0.26 3.85 0.40
C LEU A 53 -0.93 3.51 1.74
N MET A 54 -1.22 2.22 1.98
CA MET A 54 -1.75 1.74 3.26
C MET A 54 -0.78 2.03 4.42
N ALA A 55 0.51 1.76 4.22
CA ALA A 55 1.56 2.06 5.19
C ALA A 55 1.70 3.56 5.44
N LEU A 56 1.65 4.39 4.38
CA LEU A 56 1.70 5.84 4.50
C LEU A 56 0.51 6.39 5.28
N ALA A 57 -0.71 5.89 5.03
CA ALA A 57 -1.90 6.27 5.79
C ALA A 57 -1.75 5.93 7.29
N GLY A 58 -1.16 4.76 7.61
CA GLY A 58 -0.83 4.37 8.98
C GLY A 58 0.20 5.28 9.64
N LEU A 59 1.28 5.63 8.93
CA LEU A 59 2.31 6.54 9.44
C LEU A 59 1.75 7.95 9.68
N ILE A 60 0.88 8.44 8.79
CA ILE A 60 0.19 9.72 8.97
C ILE A 60 -0.76 9.67 10.17
N ALA A 61 -1.44 8.54 10.41
CA ALA A 61 -2.31 8.35 11.56
C ALA A 61 -1.53 8.47 12.88
N ILE A 62 -0.33 7.88 12.93
CA ILE A 62 0.60 7.99 14.07
C ILE A 62 1.07 9.44 14.22
N TYR A 63 1.52 10.07 13.13
CA TYR A 63 2.03 11.45 13.14
C TYR A 63 0.99 12.47 13.61
N LEU A 64 -0.27 12.32 13.18
CA LEU A 64 -1.39 13.18 13.55
C LEU A 64 -2.06 12.78 14.88
N VAL A 65 -1.59 11.71 15.53
CA VAL A 65 -2.13 11.17 16.78
C VAL A 65 -3.66 10.97 16.67
N THR A 66 -4.10 10.29 15.60
CA THR A 66 -5.51 10.12 15.27
C THR A 66 -5.83 8.70 14.81
N THR A 67 -6.98 8.18 15.25
CA THR A 67 -7.49 6.86 14.83
C THR A 67 -8.43 6.94 13.63
N LYS A 68 -8.77 8.15 13.17
CA LYS A 68 -9.75 8.37 12.09
C LYS A 68 -9.34 7.78 10.74
N LEU A 69 -8.07 7.45 10.56
CA LEU A 69 -7.55 6.84 9.33
C LEU A 69 -7.59 5.31 9.35
N ASN A 70 -7.91 4.67 10.49
CA ASN A 70 -7.89 3.22 10.61
C ASN A 70 -8.90 2.54 9.67
N ASP A 71 -10.08 3.13 9.52
CA ASP A 71 -11.11 2.63 8.60
C ASP A 71 -10.64 2.72 7.14
N VAL A 72 -9.90 3.78 6.80
CA VAL A 72 -9.32 3.97 5.46
C VAL A 72 -8.21 2.94 5.21
N ILE A 73 -7.37 2.66 6.21
CA ILE A 73 -6.30 1.66 6.13
C ILE A 73 -6.90 0.27 5.89
N LEU A 74 -7.94 -0.09 6.64
CA LEU A 74 -8.66 -1.35 6.47
C LEU A 74 -9.31 -1.46 5.09
N LEU A 75 -9.96 -0.38 4.63
CA LEU A 75 -10.57 -0.32 3.30
C LEU A 75 -9.52 -0.54 2.20
N ILE A 76 -8.38 0.13 2.29
CA ILE A 76 -7.27 -0.06 1.34
C ILE A 76 -6.82 -1.52 1.37
N GLY A 77 -6.63 -2.12 2.54
CA GLY A 77 -6.23 -3.53 2.66
C GLY A 77 -7.21 -4.50 1.99
N ILE A 78 -8.52 -4.32 2.18
CA ILE A 78 -9.54 -5.15 1.54
C ILE A 78 -9.52 -4.98 0.01
N LEU A 79 -9.44 -3.74 -0.47
CA LEU A 79 -9.39 -3.44 -1.90
C LEU A 79 -8.15 -4.03 -2.57
N LEU A 80 -6.99 -3.99 -1.90
CA LEU A 80 -5.76 -4.58 -2.42
C LEU A 80 -5.85 -6.09 -2.49
N PHE A 81 -6.33 -6.74 -1.44
CA PHE A 81 -6.53 -8.18 -1.47
C PHE A 81 -7.44 -8.64 -2.62
N ILE A 82 -8.55 -7.93 -2.84
CA ILE A 82 -9.44 -8.18 -3.98
C ILE A 82 -8.70 -7.94 -5.30
N GLY A 83 -7.92 -6.87 -5.40
CA GLY A 83 -7.08 -6.53 -6.55
C GLY A 83 -6.07 -7.63 -6.88
N THR A 84 -5.34 -8.15 -5.88
CA THR A 84 -4.38 -9.24 -6.06
C THR A 84 -5.05 -10.50 -6.60
N ILE A 85 -6.22 -10.88 -6.07
CA ILE A 85 -7.01 -12.04 -6.54
C ILE A 85 -7.45 -11.83 -8.00
N ALA A 86 -7.95 -10.63 -8.32
CA ALA A 86 -8.40 -10.32 -9.68
C ALA A 86 -7.25 -10.39 -10.68
N ILE A 87 -6.06 -9.87 -10.31
CA ILE A 87 -4.84 -9.97 -11.12
C ILE A 87 -4.44 -11.44 -11.30
N ALA A 88 -4.40 -12.22 -10.23
CA ALA A 88 -4.04 -13.64 -10.29
C ALA A 88 -4.97 -14.42 -11.23
N LYS A 89 -6.29 -14.23 -11.09
CA LYS A 89 -7.29 -14.87 -11.94
C LYS A 89 -7.18 -14.44 -13.41
N PHE A 90 -6.93 -13.16 -13.66
CA PHE A 90 -6.72 -12.65 -15.01
C PHE A 90 -5.47 -13.26 -15.67
N LEU A 91 -4.38 -13.41 -14.90
CA LEU A 91 -3.15 -14.01 -15.41
C LEU A 91 -3.29 -15.51 -15.69
N GLU A 92 -4.09 -16.23 -14.90
CA GLU A 92 -4.31 -17.67 -15.09
C GLU A 92 -5.30 -17.98 -16.22
N LYS A 93 -6.46 -17.30 -16.24
CA LYS A 93 -7.58 -17.64 -17.14
C LYS A 93 -7.72 -16.70 -18.34
N GLY A 94 -6.98 -15.58 -18.38
CA GLY A 94 -7.15 -14.52 -19.38
C GLY A 94 -8.46 -13.72 -19.25
N VAL A 95 -9.38 -14.15 -18.37
CA VAL A 95 -10.67 -13.51 -18.10
C VAL A 95 -10.91 -13.43 -16.59
N ILE A 96 -11.43 -12.29 -16.15
CA ILE A 96 -11.71 -12.04 -14.72
C ILE A 96 -13.04 -12.69 -14.33
N ILE A 97 -14.04 -12.60 -15.20
CA ILE A 97 -15.38 -13.15 -15.02
C ILE A 97 -15.66 -14.11 -16.17
N GLU A 98 -15.70 -15.40 -15.87
CA GLU A 98 -16.25 -16.39 -16.79
C GLU A 98 -17.77 -16.18 -16.83
N ARG A 99 -18.32 -16.10 -18.04
CA ARG A 99 -19.76 -16.19 -18.27
C ARG A 99 -20.00 -17.60 -18.81
N ASP A 100 -20.66 -18.44 -18.01
CA ASP A 100 -21.35 -19.60 -18.58
C ASP A 100 -22.49 -19.05 -19.42
N VAL A 101 -22.30 -19.06 -20.73
CA VAL A 101 -23.39 -18.96 -21.69
C VAL A 101 -23.70 -20.38 -22.09
N ASP A 102 -24.74 -20.94 -21.46
CA ASP A 102 -25.45 -22.11 -21.99
C ASP A 102 -26.04 -21.78 -23.38
#